data_AF-A0AAN8UZU9-F1
#
_entry.id   AF-A0AAN8UZU9-F1
#
_cell.length_a   1.000
_cell.length_b   1.000
_cell.length_c   1.000
_cell.angle_alpha   90.00
_cell.angle_beta   90.00
_cell.angle_gamma   90.00
#
_symmetry.space_group_name_H-M   'P 1'
#
loop_
_entity.id
_entity.type
_entity.pdbx_description
1 polymer ?
#
loop_
_entity_poly.entity_id
_entity_poly.type
_entity_poly.pdbx_seq_one_letter_code
_entity_poly.pdbx_strand_id
1 'polypeptide(L)'
;MYAFIRLLPSTGSISYVLEYIPATPLLTVLDVSSASSIMAARGALWNASIFSSKGLVPWEDVKKEYVRKCILWDNDIKSTKHTLKEMIMHYSSLELPEGKAVIKSDNLEDIARLYGEERYYQLCLENRFQHNGGN
;
A
#
# COMPACT_ATOMS: atom_id res chain seq x y z
N MET A 1 -18.45 -9.86 -14.76
CA MET A 1 -17.46 -8.76 -14.65
C MET A 1 -16.09 -9.40 -14.76
N TYR A 2 -15.38 -9.13 -15.86
CA TYR A 2 -14.22 -9.92 -16.30
C TYR A 2 -12.93 -9.46 -15.61
N ALA A 3 -12.18 -10.40 -15.03
CA ALA A 3 -10.79 -10.16 -14.66
C ALA A 3 -9.95 -10.23 -15.95
N PHE A 4 -9.25 -9.15 -16.30
CA PHE A 4 -8.28 -9.17 -17.39
C PHE A 4 -6.98 -9.76 -16.84
N ILE A 5 -6.74 -11.04 -17.16
CA ILE A 5 -5.52 -11.75 -16.80
C ILE A 5 -4.52 -11.52 -17.93
N ARG A 6 -3.53 -10.64 -17.72
CA ARG A 6 -2.45 -10.46 -18.70
C ARG A 6 -1.36 -11.50 -18.45
N LEU A 7 -1.21 -12.41 -19.40
CA LEU A 7 -0.11 -13.38 -19.43
C LEU A 7 1.19 -12.65 -19.80
N LEU A 8 2.20 -12.71 -18.92
CA LEU A 8 3.57 -12.39 -19.31
C LEU A 8 4.37 -13.70 -19.33
N PRO A 9 4.77 -14.21 -20.51
CA PRO A 9 5.60 -15.39 -20.57
C PRO A 9 7.03 -14.99 -20.15
N SER A 10 7.45 -15.44 -18.97
CA SER A 10 8.84 -15.43 -18.57
C SER A 10 9.25 -16.88 -18.29
N THR A 11 9.98 -17.46 -19.24
CA THR A 11 10.82 -18.66 -19.13
C THR A 11 10.40 -19.66 -18.04
N GLY A 12 9.57 -20.64 -18.40
CA GLY A 12 9.35 -21.87 -17.61
C GLY A 12 8.51 -21.74 -16.34
N SER A 13 8.08 -20.54 -15.95
CA SER A 13 7.17 -20.31 -14.82
C SER A 13 5.94 -19.55 -15.30
N ILE A 14 4.75 -20.14 -15.20
CA ILE A 14 3.50 -19.46 -15.56
C ILE A 14 3.26 -18.36 -14.51
N SER A 15 3.61 -17.13 -14.85
CA SER A 15 3.40 -15.95 -14.01
C SER A 15 2.10 -15.26 -14.41
N TYR A 16 1.11 -15.27 -13.51
CA TYR A 16 -0.12 -14.51 -13.70
C TYR A 16 0.00 -13.15 -13.02
N VAL A 17 -0.20 -12.08 -13.80
CA VAL A 17 -0.38 -10.73 -13.27
C VAL A 17 -1.88 -10.47 -13.16
N LEU A 18 -2.39 -10.46 -11.94
CA LEU A 18 -3.79 -10.17 -11.67
C LEU A 18 -3.96 -8.66 -11.44
N GLU A 19 -4.57 -7.99 -12.41
CA GLU A 19 -4.86 -6.56 -12.33
C GLU A 19 -6.11 -6.24 -11.47
N TYR A 20 -6.96 -7.22 -11.17
CA TYR A 20 -8.19 -6.94 -10.40
C TYR A 20 -8.84 -8.18 -9.78
N ILE A 21 -8.71 -8.35 -8.46
CA ILE A 21 -9.56 -9.26 -7.67
C ILE A 21 -9.76 -8.66 -6.27
N PRO A 22 -10.86 -7.92 -6.02
CA PRO A 22 -11.17 -7.43 -4.69
C PRO A 22 -11.87 -8.47 -3.80
N ALA A 23 -12.28 -9.63 -4.33
CA ALA A 23 -13.15 -10.57 -3.60
C ALA A 23 -12.76 -12.06 -3.63
N THR A 24 -11.87 -12.49 -4.53
CA THR A 24 -11.44 -13.89 -4.63
C THR A 24 -10.09 -14.08 -3.92
N PRO A 25 -9.96 -15.01 -2.97
CA PRO A 25 -8.67 -15.33 -2.36
C PRO A 25 -7.63 -15.71 -3.42
N LEU A 26 -6.38 -15.27 -3.25
CA LEU A 26 -5.29 -15.62 -4.17
C LEU A 26 -5.11 -17.15 -4.29
N LEU A 27 -5.42 -17.89 -3.22
CA LEU A 27 -5.38 -19.36 -3.22
C LEU A 27 -6.37 -19.97 -4.22
N THR A 28 -7.62 -19.46 -4.28
CA THR A 28 -8.61 -19.93 -5.26
C THR A 28 -8.14 -19.68 -6.68
N VAL A 29 -7.37 -18.62 -6.92
CA VAL A 29 -6.83 -18.33 -8.24
C VAL A 29 -5.72 -19.32 -8.61
N LEU A 30 -4.88 -19.73 -7.65
CA LEU A 30 -3.91 -20.81 -7.84
C LEU A 30 -4.60 -22.16 -8.10
N ASP A 31 -5.76 -22.42 -7.49
CA ASP A 31 -6.47 -23.68 -7.71
C ASP A 31 -7.04 -23.78 -9.13
N VAL A 32 -7.50 -22.66 -9.71
CA VAL A 32 -8.13 -22.65 -11.06
C VAL A 32 -7.16 -22.32 -12.19
N SER A 33 -6.04 -21.67 -11.88
CA SER A 33 -4.96 -21.43 -12.84
C SER A 33 -3.88 -22.45 -12.55
N SER A 34 -3.44 -23.25 -13.52
CA SER A 34 -2.39 -24.26 -13.30
C SER A 34 -0.99 -23.67 -13.02
N ALA A 35 -0.94 -22.51 -12.35
CA ALA A 35 0.25 -21.82 -11.87
C ALA A 35 0.79 -22.44 -10.59
N SER A 36 2.10 -22.36 -10.44
CA SER A 36 2.80 -22.60 -9.18
C SER A 36 2.86 -21.35 -8.28
N SER A 37 2.61 -20.16 -8.84
CA SER A 37 2.69 -18.88 -8.11
C SER A 37 1.86 -17.78 -8.79
N ILE A 38 1.56 -16.71 -8.04
CA ILE A 38 0.79 -15.55 -8.51
C ILE A 38 1.52 -14.26 -8.14
N MET A 39 1.43 -13.27 -9.03
CA MET A 39 1.83 -11.90 -8.77
C MET A 39 0.59 -11.00 -8.72
N ALA A 40 0.41 -10.27 -7.62
CA ALA A 40 -0.65 -9.28 -7.48
C ALA A 40 -0.08 -7.86 -7.58
N ALA A 41 -0.71 -7.01 -8.39
CA ALA A 41 -0.29 -5.62 -8.60
C ALA A 41 -1.31 -4.63 -8.03
N ARG A 42 -2.32 -4.19 -8.81
CA ARG A 42 -3.29 -3.17 -8.37
C ARG A 42 -4.06 -3.54 -7.10
N GLY A 43 -4.46 -4.81 -6.94
CA GLY A 43 -5.13 -5.26 -5.72
C GLY A 43 -4.26 -5.07 -4.48
N ALA A 44 -2.95 -5.33 -4.59
CA ALA A 44 -2.00 -5.11 -3.51
C ALA A 44 -1.72 -3.63 -3.25
N LEU A 45 -1.77 -2.78 -4.28
CA LEU A 45 -1.66 -1.33 -4.15
C LEU A 45 -2.79 -0.74 -3.31
N TRP A 46 -4.04 -1.17 -3.55
CA TRP A 46 -5.19 -0.66 -2.81
C TRP A 46 -5.27 -1.24 -1.41
N ASN A 47 -4.98 -2.54 -1.26
CA ASN A 47 -5.00 -3.20 0.02
C ASN A 47 -4.00 -4.36 0.07
N ALA A 48 -2.82 -4.09 0.65
CA ALA A 48 -1.76 -5.07 0.80
C ALA A 48 -2.13 -6.28 1.69
N SER A 49 -3.23 -6.20 2.46
CA SER A 49 -3.74 -7.35 3.22
C SER A 49 -4.27 -8.49 2.34
N ILE A 50 -4.34 -8.31 1.01
CA ILE A 50 -4.60 -9.41 0.07
C ILE A 50 -3.61 -10.58 0.21
N PHE A 51 -2.41 -10.32 0.75
CA PHE A 51 -1.40 -11.34 1.06
C PHE A 51 -1.53 -11.95 2.46
N SER A 52 -2.45 -11.45 3.29
CA SER A 52 -2.67 -11.96 4.64
C SER A 52 -3.42 -13.28 4.58
N SER A 53 -2.86 -14.32 5.20
CA SER A 53 -3.55 -15.59 5.40
C SER A 53 -4.76 -15.47 6.35
N LYS A 54 -4.85 -14.37 7.10
CA LYS A 54 -5.98 -14.06 8.00
C LYS A 54 -7.13 -13.34 7.30
N GLY A 55 -7.01 -13.09 6.01
CA GLY A 55 -8.01 -12.37 5.20
C GLY A 55 -7.76 -10.86 5.14
N LEU A 56 -8.68 -10.18 4.43
CA LEU A 56 -8.62 -8.75 4.21
C LEU A 56 -8.84 -7.97 5.52
N VAL A 57 -8.04 -6.93 5.69
CA VAL A 57 -8.12 -5.95 6.78
C VAL A 57 -8.75 -4.67 6.22
N PRO A 58 -9.51 -3.89 7.02
CA PRO A 58 -10.02 -2.58 6.60
C PRO A 58 -8.93 -1.72 5.97
N TRP A 59 -9.24 -1.06 4.86
CA TRP A 59 -8.24 -0.28 4.11
C TRP A 59 -7.75 0.93 4.90
N GLU A 60 -8.54 1.43 5.85
CA GLU A 60 -8.17 2.47 6.80
C GLU A 60 -6.97 2.07 7.66
N ASP A 61 -6.97 0.84 8.18
CA ASP A 61 -5.87 0.30 8.98
C ASP A 61 -4.63 0.07 8.13
N VAL A 62 -4.82 -0.44 6.91
CA VAL A 62 -3.72 -0.70 5.96
C VAL A 62 -3.06 0.60 5.53
N LYS A 63 -3.85 1.64 5.28
CA LYS A 63 -3.39 3.00 4.96
C LYS A 63 -2.60 3.61 6.13
N LYS A 64 -3.05 3.43 7.37
CA LYS A 64 -2.33 3.90 8.56
C LYS A 64 -1.00 3.17 8.75
N GLU A 65 -0.97 1.85 8.57
CA GLU A 65 0.28 1.09 8.61
C GLU A 65 1.23 1.51 7.48
N TYR A 66 0.71 1.74 6.27
CA TYR A 66 1.50 2.28 5.16
C TYR A 66 2.16 3.62 5.53
N VAL A 67 1.43 4.53 6.17
CA VAL A 67 1.98 5.81 6.67
C VAL A 67 3.10 5.57 7.67
N ARG A 68 2.93 4.66 8.63
CA ARG A 68 3.99 4.29 9.58
C ARG A 68 5.23 3.75 8.87
N LYS A 69 5.08 2.95 7.81
CA LYS A 69 6.20 2.48 6.99
C LYS A 69 6.90 3.61 6.23
N CYS A 70 6.15 4.52 5.62
CA CYS A 70 6.71 5.70 4.95
C CYS A 70 7.50 6.57 5.92
N ILE A 71 6.95 6.78 7.13
CA ILE A 71 7.65 7.48 8.21
C ILE A 71 8.92 6.74 8.59
N LEU A 72 8.89 5.43 8.83
CA LEU A 72 10.05 4.65 9.26
C LEU A 72 11.20 4.73 8.26
N TRP A 73 10.92 4.58 6.97
CA TRP A 73 11.92 4.51 5.90
C TRP A 73 12.23 5.84 5.21
N ASP A 74 11.72 6.95 5.74
CA ASP A 74 11.93 8.29 5.18
C ASP A 74 11.51 8.39 3.71
N ASN A 75 10.36 7.79 3.40
CA ASN A 75 9.91 7.67 2.04
C ASN A 75 9.62 9.04 1.42
N ASP A 76 9.93 9.20 0.13
CA ASP A 76 9.65 10.44 -0.59
C ASP A 76 8.16 10.83 -0.50
N ILE A 77 7.90 12.11 -0.27
CA ILE A 77 6.55 12.63 -0.06
C ILE A 77 5.68 12.52 -1.32
N LYS A 78 6.25 12.64 -2.53
CA LYS A 78 5.48 12.53 -3.78
C LYS A 78 5.01 11.09 -3.98
N SER A 79 5.90 10.13 -3.76
CA SER A 79 5.58 8.69 -3.80
C SER A 79 4.54 8.32 -2.73
N THR A 80 4.74 8.81 -1.49
CA THR A 80 3.78 8.60 -0.39
C THR A 80 2.38 9.10 -0.75
N LYS A 81 2.28 10.35 -1.21
CA LYS A 81 1.00 10.95 -1.64
C LYS A 81 0.39 10.23 -2.83
N HIS A 82 1.20 9.76 -3.78
CA HIS A 82 0.69 9.01 -4.93
C HIS A 82 -0.04 7.74 -4.48
N THR A 83 0.61 6.90 -3.69
CA THR A 83 0.00 5.66 -3.17
C THR A 83 -1.25 5.94 -2.32
N LEU A 84 -1.19 6.93 -1.41
CA LEU A 84 -2.37 7.28 -0.60
C LEU A 84 -3.55 7.74 -1.47
N LYS A 85 -3.30 8.52 -2.52
CA LYS A 85 -4.35 8.92 -3.46
C LYS A 85 -4.93 7.73 -4.21
N GLU A 86 -4.10 6.77 -4.65
CA GLU A 86 -4.59 5.54 -5.30
C GLU A 86 -5.50 4.73 -4.37
N MET A 87 -5.12 4.59 -3.10
CA MET A 87 -5.96 3.92 -2.09
C MET A 87 -7.29 4.68 -1.88
N ILE A 88 -7.24 6.01 -1.73
CA ILE A 88 -8.43 6.84 -1.50
C ILE A 88 -9.35 6.86 -2.73
N MET A 89 -8.81 6.97 -3.95
CA MET A 89 -9.61 6.93 -5.18
C MET A 89 -10.33 5.60 -5.37
N HIS A 90 -9.77 4.50 -4.86
CA HIS A 90 -10.38 3.19 -4.96
C HIS A 90 -11.55 3.00 -3.97
N TYR A 91 -11.37 3.38 -2.70
CA TYR A 91 -12.34 3.11 -1.63
C TYR A 91 -13.24 4.31 -1.27
N SER A 92 -12.89 5.52 -1.70
CA SER A 92 -13.53 6.77 -1.27
C SER A 92 -13.43 7.84 -2.37
N SER A 93 -13.18 9.11 -2.02
CA SER A 93 -13.06 10.21 -2.96
C SER A 93 -12.01 11.23 -2.52
N LEU A 94 -11.25 11.76 -3.49
CA LEU A 94 -10.28 12.84 -3.26
C LEU A 94 -10.94 14.19 -2.93
N GLU A 95 -12.24 14.34 -3.21
CA GLU A 95 -12.99 15.56 -2.90
C GLU A 95 -13.35 15.71 -1.42
N LEU A 96 -13.22 14.62 -0.66
CA LEU A 96 -13.46 14.60 0.78
C LEU A 96 -12.29 15.25 1.55
N PRO A 97 -12.51 15.65 2.82
CA PRO A 97 -11.49 16.32 3.62
C PRO A 97 -10.15 15.57 3.69
N GLU A 98 -10.19 14.24 3.80
CA GLU A 98 -8.97 13.40 3.82
C GLU A 98 -8.16 13.56 2.53
N GLY A 99 -8.80 13.36 1.36
CA GLY A 99 -8.12 13.47 0.07
C GLY A 99 -7.52 14.85 -0.17
N LYS A 100 -8.26 15.91 0.18
CA LYS A 100 -7.78 17.30 0.11
C LYS A 100 -6.59 17.54 1.05
N ALA A 101 -6.62 16.99 2.26
CA ALA A 101 -5.52 17.10 3.21
C ALA A 101 -4.25 16.36 2.74
N VAL A 102 -4.39 15.16 2.17
CA VAL A 102 -3.26 14.43 1.54
C VAL A 102 -2.65 15.26 0.42
N ILE A 103 -3.48 15.85 -0.45
CA ILE A 103 -3.01 16.70 -1.56
C ILE A 103 -2.27 17.94 -1.06
N LYS A 104 -2.73 18.55 0.04
CA LYS A 104 -2.14 19.75 0.63
C LYS A 104 -0.86 19.49 1.44
N SER A 105 -0.63 18.27 1.91
CA SER A 105 0.53 17.94 2.75
C SER A 105 1.86 18.13 2.01
N ASP A 106 2.83 18.78 2.64
CA ASP A 106 4.12 19.12 2.01
C ASP A 106 5.27 18.19 2.43
N ASN A 107 5.12 17.51 3.57
CA ASN A 107 6.14 16.63 4.14
C ASN A 107 5.49 15.44 4.87
N LEU A 108 6.32 14.50 5.34
CA LEU A 108 5.85 13.32 6.09
C LEU A 108 5.28 13.67 7.47
N GLU A 109 5.66 14.80 8.07
CA GLU A 109 5.09 15.25 9.35
C GLU A 109 3.62 15.63 9.18
N ASP A 110 3.27 16.33 8.10
CA ASP A 110 1.88 16.68 7.78
C ASP A 110 1.02 15.43 7.58
N ILE A 111 1.56 14.43 6.89
CA ILE A 111 0.90 13.13 6.70
C ILE A 111 0.77 12.40 8.05
N ALA A 112 1.81 12.39 8.87
CA ALA A 112 1.74 11.80 10.21
C ALA A 112 0.62 12.45 11.04
N ARG A 113 0.51 13.78 10.99
CA ARG A 113 -0.55 14.55 11.66
C ARG A 113 -1.95 14.20 11.15
N LEU A 114 -2.09 14.05 9.84
CA LEU A 114 -3.37 13.67 9.23
C LEU A 114 -3.86 12.30 9.71
N TYR A 115 -2.95 11.35 9.95
CA TYR A 115 -3.28 9.98 10.34
C TYR A 115 -3.12 9.66 11.84
N GLY A 116 -2.81 10.69 12.67
CA GLY A 116 -2.62 10.54 14.12
C GLY A 116 -1.37 9.74 14.49
N GLU A 117 -0.29 9.90 13.73
CA GLU A 117 1.00 9.22 13.85
C GLU A 117 2.15 10.17 14.23
N GLU A 118 1.86 11.36 14.75
CA GLU A 118 2.85 12.39 15.10
C GLU A 118 3.86 11.88 16.13
N ARG A 119 3.39 11.17 17.16
CA ARG A 119 4.26 10.59 18.19
C ARG A 119 5.24 9.60 17.57
N TYR A 120 4.77 8.81 16.61
CA TYR A 120 5.61 7.83 15.93
C TYR A 120 6.62 8.50 14.99
N TYR A 121 6.21 9.58 14.31
CA TYR A 121 7.11 10.41 13.51
C TYR A 121 8.27 10.97 14.35
N GLN A 122 7.97 11.57 15.51
CA GLN A 122 9.01 12.10 16.40
C GLN A 122 9.96 11.00 16.90
N LEU A 123 9.43 9.83 17.30
CA LEU A 123 10.25 8.69 17.69
C LEU A 123 11.20 8.24 16.56
N CYS A 124 10.73 8.21 15.30
CA CYS A 124 11.56 7.84 14.17
C CYS A 124 12.64 8.88 13.89
N LEU A 125 12.33 10.18 14.01
CA LEU A 125 13.30 11.25 13.87
C LEU A 125 14.40 11.16 14.93
N GLU A 126 14.04 11.01 16.21
CA GLU A 126 14.99 10.88 17.31
C GLU A 126 15.97 9.71 17.07
N ASN A 127 15.45 8.55 16.68
CA ASN A 127 16.28 7.37 16.38
C ASN A 127 17.27 7.61 15.23
N ARG A 128 16.90 8.40 14.22
CA ARG A 128 17.82 8.77 13.12
C ARG A 128 18.92 9.70 13.57
N PHE A 129 18.59 10.68 14.43
CA PHE A 129 19.59 11.59 14.97
C PHE A 129 20.62 10.85 15.84
N GLN A 130 20.18 9.88 16.64
CA GLN A 130 21.10 9.05 17.44
C GLN A 130 22.04 8.21 16.58
N HIS A 131 21.56 7.71 15.43
CA HIS A 131 22.41 6.97 14.49
C HIS A 131 23.41 7.87 13.76
N ASN A 132 23.02 9.10 13.41
CA ASN A 132 23.86 10.03 12.65
C ASN A 132 24.80 10.87 13.51
N GLY A 133 24.58 10.95 14.83
CA GLY A 133 25.41 11.71 15.78
C GLY A 133 26.59 10.93 16.39
N GLY A 134 26.78 9.66 15.98
CA GLY A 134 27.90 8.83 16.39
C GLY A 134 28.93 8.68 15.28
N ASN A 135 29.73 9.72 15.02
CA ASN A 135 30.98 9.60 14.27
C ASN A 135 31.96 10.69 14.69
#